data_AF-A0A965PLJ8-F1
#
_entry.id   AF-A0A965PLJ8-F1
#
_cell.length_a   1.000
_cell.length_b   1.000
_cell.length_c   1.000
_cell.angle_alpha   90.00
_cell.angle_beta   90.00
_cell.angle_gamma   90.00
#
_symmetry.space_group_name_H-M   'P 1'
#
loop_
_entity.id
_entity.type
_entity.pdbx_description
1 polymer ?
#
loop_
_entity_poly.entity_id
_entity_poly.type
_entity_poly.pdbx_seq_one_letter_code
_entity_poly.pdbx_strand_id
1 'polypeptide(L)'
;MTTKTNTQAASVKDGRAEAVAKFLGCSVDELSLERYDHYGLETYSFGREEYAVGTDEEADQAAAGYIKDSAWAFRAEFIIDECGLPCEMVEAIQALQEKKCEGANDSILALIERSKGGLESFVESAVLADGRGHFLSDNRIRQ
;
A
#
# COMPACT_ATOMS: atom_id res chain seq x y z
N MET A 1 -7.05 1.04 -50.53
CA MET A 1 -7.73 2.21 -49.94
C MET A 1 -9.07 1.69 -49.42
N THR A 2 -9.38 1.58 -48.13
CA THR A 2 -8.85 2.29 -46.97
C THR A 2 -9.21 1.43 -45.74
N THR A 3 -8.22 0.89 -45.03
CA THR A 3 -8.39 0.33 -43.69
C THR A 3 -8.48 1.48 -42.71
N LYS A 4 -9.67 1.72 -42.15
CA LYS A 4 -9.84 2.58 -40.97
C LYS A 4 -9.77 1.69 -39.74
N THR A 5 -8.57 1.51 -39.19
CA THR A 5 -8.41 1.11 -37.79
C THR A 5 -8.74 2.34 -36.94
N ASN A 6 -9.98 2.39 -36.47
CA ASN A 6 -10.39 3.36 -35.46
C ASN A 6 -10.02 2.79 -34.09
N THR A 7 -8.79 3.05 -33.67
CA THR A 7 -8.34 2.81 -32.30
C THR A 7 -8.89 3.92 -31.42
N GLN A 8 -10.15 3.78 -30.96
CA GLN A 8 -10.66 4.58 -29.84
C GLN A 8 -11.96 3.97 -29.31
N ALA A 9 -11.89 3.44 -28.09
CA ALA A 9 -12.94 3.38 -27.06
C ALA A 9 -12.65 2.20 -26.10
N ALA A 10 -11.71 2.38 -25.17
CA ALA A 10 -11.54 1.44 -24.07
C ALA A 10 -11.21 2.11 -22.72
N SER A 11 -11.37 3.43 -22.55
CA SER A 11 -11.00 4.11 -21.30
C SER A 11 -12.11 4.92 -20.61
N VAL A 12 -13.34 4.89 -21.10
CA VAL A 12 -14.48 5.49 -20.38
C VAL A 12 -15.22 4.36 -19.68
N LYS A 13 -15.00 4.14 -18.36
CA LYS A 13 -16.03 3.48 -17.52
C LYS A 13 -15.93 3.56 -16.00
N ASP A 14 -14.90 4.14 -15.38
CA ASP A 14 -14.84 4.20 -13.90
C ASP A 14 -14.78 5.62 -13.29
N GLY A 15 -14.67 6.68 -14.10
CA GLY A 15 -14.64 8.05 -13.55
C GLY A 15 -13.37 8.39 -12.74
N ARG A 16 -12.41 7.46 -12.61
CA ARG A 16 -11.17 7.62 -11.83
C ARG A 16 -10.26 8.70 -12.40
N ALA A 17 -10.03 8.69 -13.70
CA ALA A 17 -9.25 9.73 -14.37
C ALA A 17 -9.90 11.12 -14.19
N GLU A 18 -11.23 11.19 -14.27
CA GLU A 18 -11.99 12.41 -13.98
C GLU A 18 -11.88 12.84 -12.52
N ALA A 19 -11.85 11.89 -11.57
CA ALA A 19 -11.65 12.18 -10.15
C ALA A 19 -10.28 12.80 -9.88
N VAL A 20 -9.22 12.26 -10.48
CA VAL A 20 -7.85 12.82 -10.40
C VAL A 20 -7.79 14.18 -11.06
N ALA A 21 -8.30 14.30 -12.29
CA ALA A 21 -8.30 15.56 -13.03
C ALA A 21 -9.02 16.66 -12.25
N LYS A 22 -10.17 16.33 -11.64
CA LYS A 22 -10.90 17.24 -10.75
C LYS A 22 -10.11 17.60 -9.49
N PHE A 23 -9.43 16.65 -8.87
CA PHE A 23 -8.60 16.87 -7.69
C PHE A 23 -7.42 17.81 -7.99
N LEU A 24 -6.78 17.64 -9.15
CA LEU A 24 -5.63 18.43 -9.59
C LEU A 24 -6.01 19.74 -10.28
N GLY A 25 -7.28 19.91 -10.65
CA GLY A 25 -7.74 21.06 -11.42
C GLY A 25 -7.21 21.09 -12.86
N CYS A 26 -6.90 19.91 -13.43
CA CYS A 26 -6.41 19.75 -14.80
C CYS A 26 -7.45 19.05 -15.69
N SER A 27 -7.13 18.90 -16.97
CA SER A 27 -7.90 18.06 -17.89
C SER A 27 -7.43 16.60 -17.82
N VAL A 28 -8.30 15.65 -18.18
CA VAL A 28 -7.95 14.22 -18.24
C VAL A 28 -6.84 13.95 -19.25
N ASP A 29 -6.75 14.74 -20.33
CA ASP A 29 -5.74 14.61 -21.36
C ASP A 29 -4.32 14.97 -20.88
N GLU A 30 -4.21 15.63 -19.72
CA GLU A 30 -2.92 15.95 -19.08
C GLU A 30 -2.42 14.83 -18.16
N LEU A 31 -3.26 13.82 -17.89
CA LEU A 31 -2.89 12.66 -17.09
C LEU A 31 -2.33 11.55 -17.96
N SER A 32 -1.33 10.83 -17.45
CA SER A 32 -0.86 9.60 -18.06
C SER A 32 -1.19 8.42 -17.14
N LEU A 33 -1.92 7.44 -17.66
CA LEU A 33 -2.16 6.19 -16.93
C LEU A 33 -0.86 5.37 -16.93
N GLU A 34 -0.40 5.01 -15.73
CA GLU A 34 0.80 4.19 -15.57
C GLU A 34 0.55 2.72 -15.92
N ARG A 35 1.64 2.02 -16.27
CA ARG A 35 1.58 0.59 -16.62
C ARG A 35 1.62 -0.33 -15.40
N TYR A 36 1.83 0.23 -14.22
CA TYR A 36 1.83 -0.46 -12.94
C TYR A 36 0.73 0.11 -12.06
N ASP A 37 0.30 -0.71 -11.10
CA ASP A 37 -0.60 -0.29 -10.04
C ASP A 37 0.17 -0.01 -8.74
N HIS A 38 -0.50 0.63 -7.79
CA HIS A 38 -0.01 0.78 -6.43
C HIS A 38 -0.84 -0.14 -5.51
N TYR A 39 -0.39 -1.39 -5.38
CA TYR A 39 -1.10 -2.44 -4.62
C TYR A 39 -2.55 -2.65 -5.11
N GLY A 40 -2.73 -2.70 -6.43
CA GLY A 40 -4.03 -2.86 -7.09
C GLY A 40 -4.78 -1.57 -7.39
N LEU A 41 -4.27 -0.41 -6.95
CA LEU A 41 -4.83 0.90 -7.30
C LEU A 41 -4.31 1.41 -8.64
N GLU A 42 -5.21 1.84 -9.53
CA GLU A 42 -4.82 2.52 -10.77
C GLU A 42 -4.02 3.77 -10.45
N THR A 43 -2.87 3.92 -11.10
CA THR A 43 -1.95 5.03 -10.86
C THR A 43 -1.90 5.95 -12.08
N TYR A 44 -2.11 7.23 -11.85
CA TYR A 44 -2.01 8.27 -12.88
C TYR A 44 -0.83 9.19 -12.56
N SER A 45 0.00 9.50 -13.54
CA SER A 45 1.03 10.53 -13.40
C SER A 45 0.56 11.87 -13.92
N PHE A 46 0.96 12.92 -13.18
CA PHE A 46 0.79 14.31 -13.58
C PHE A 46 2.08 15.07 -13.23
N GLY A 47 2.82 15.49 -14.27
CA GLY A 47 4.13 16.09 -14.10
C GLY A 47 5.18 15.09 -13.58
N ARG A 48 5.57 15.21 -12.31
CA ARG A 48 6.54 14.32 -11.64
C ARG A 48 5.93 13.55 -10.47
N GLU A 49 4.64 13.73 -10.23
CA GLU A 49 3.92 13.12 -9.13
C GLU A 49 2.99 12.02 -9.68
N GLU A 50 2.72 11.03 -8.84
CA GLU A 50 1.87 9.89 -9.15
C GLU A 50 0.70 9.83 -8.15
N TYR A 51 -0.46 9.42 -8.66
CA TYR A 51 -1.72 9.42 -7.93
C TYR A 51 -2.39 8.06 -8.08
N ALA A 52 -2.36 7.28 -7.01
CA ALA A 52 -3.11 6.05 -6.88
C ALA A 52 -4.59 6.36 -6.56
N VAL A 53 -5.52 5.73 -7.28
CA VAL A 53 -6.96 6.02 -7.19
C VAL A 53 -7.75 4.73 -7.02
N GLY A 54 -8.68 4.75 -6.08
CA GLY A 54 -9.64 3.67 -5.86
C GLY A 54 -10.77 4.10 -4.95
N THR A 55 -11.69 3.18 -4.69
CA THR A 55 -12.68 3.32 -3.62
C THR A 55 -12.03 3.17 -2.25
N ASP A 56 -12.78 3.44 -1.19
CA ASP A 56 -12.29 3.22 0.18
C ASP A 56 -11.88 1.75 0.40
N GLU A 57 -12.66 0.80 -0.12
CA GLU A 57 -12.38 -0.64 0.00
C GLU A 57 -11.11 -1.04 -0.76
N GLU A 58 -10.90 -0.50 -1.96
CA GLU A 58 -9.69 -0.75 -2.74
C GLU A 58 -8.46 -0.16 -2.03
N ALA A 59 -8.60 1.02 -1.43
CA ALA A 59 -7.52 1.66 -0.68
C ALA A 59 -7.21 0.90 0.63
N ASP A 60 -8.21 0.31 1.29
CA ASP A 60 -8.00 -0.57 2.44
C ASP A 60 -7.26 -1.85 2.06
N GLN A 61 -7.63 -2.46 0.92
CA GLN A 61 -6.92 -3.63 0.39
C GLN A 61 -5.48 -3.30 0.00
N ALA A 62 -5.25 -2.14 -0.62
CA ALA A 62 -3.92 -1.68 -0.97
C ALA A 62 -3.05 -1.46 0.27
N ALA A 63 -3.60 -0.83 1.31
CA ALA A 63 -2.91 -0.62 2.58
C ALA A 63 -2.59 -1.96 3.26
N ALA A 64 -3.53 -2.91 3.27
CA ALA A 64 -3.29 -4.26 3.78
C ALA A 64 -2.16 -4.98 3.02
N GLY A 65 -2.10 -4.82 1.70
CA GLY A 65 -1.03 -5.34 0.85
C GLY A 65 0.33 -4.77 1.21
N TYR A 66 0.43 -3.44 1.33
CA TYR A 66 1.67 -2.77 1.74
C TYR A 66 2.12 -3.24 3.13
N ILE A 67 1.21 -3.27 4.10
CA ILE A 67 1.50 -3.69 5.48
C ILE A 67 2.02 -5.13 5.51
N LYS A 68 1.44 -6.02 4.70
CA LYS A 68 1.88 -7.40 4.60
C LYS A 68 3.32 -7.51 4.05
N ASP A 69 3.66 -6.75 3.02
CA ASP A 69 4.99 -6.78 2.40
C ASP A 69 6.06 -6.09 3.27
N SER A 70 5.64 -5.20 4.17
CA SER A 70 6.51 -4.39 5.01
C SER A 70 6.38 -4.70 6.51
N ALA A 71 5.72 -5.80 6.90
CA ALA A 71 5.47 -6.16 8.30
C ALA A 71 6.78 -6.19 9.13
N TRP A 72 7.88 -6.60 8.49
CA TRP A 72 9.21 -6.59 9.11
C TRP A 72 9.74 -5.20 9.50
N ALA A 73 9.24 -4.12 8.90
CA ALA A 73 9.70 -2.76 9.18
C ALA A 73 8.93 -2.08 10.31
N PHE A 74 7.85 -2.71 10.81
CA PHE A 74 7.10 -2.19 11.95
C PHE A 74 7.96 -2.16 13.20
N ARG A 75 7.65 -1.21 14.08
CA ARG A 75 8.28 -1.15 15.40
C ARG A 75 8.09 -2.46 16.16
N ALA A 76 9.18 -2.97 16.74
CA ALA A 76 9.15 -4.21 17.50
C ALA A 76 8.14 -4.18 18.65
N GLU A 77 8.00 -3.04 19.35
CA GLU A 77 6.99 -2.92 20.42
C GLU A 77 5.57 -3.11 19.90
N PHE A 78 5.26 -2.53 18.74
CA PHE A 78 3.94 -2.68 18.11
C PHE A 78 3.66 -4.14 17.72
N ILE A 79 4.65 -4.83 17.15
CA ILE A 79 4.53 -6.26 16.82
C ILE A 79 4.28 -7.08 18.08
N ILE A 80 5.04 -6.84 19.15
CA ILE A 80 4.91 -7.56 20.42
C ILE A 80 3.54 -7.35 21.05
N ASP A 81 3.06 -6.10 21.11
CA ASP A 81 1.77 -5.74 21.69
C ASP A 81 0.61 -6.39 20.91
N GLU A 82 0.58 -6.24 19.58
CA GLU A 82 -0.47 -6.82 18.73
C GLU A 82 -0.43 -8.36 18.72
N CYS A 83 0.77 -8.95 18.83
CA CYS A 83 0.90 -10.41 18.92
C CYS A 83 0.61 -10.97 20.32
N GLY A 84 0.43 -10.11 21.34
CA GLY A 84 0.26 -10.53 22.73
C GLY A 84 1.49 -11.25 23.30
N LEU A 85 2.68 -10.86 22.84
CA LEU A 85 3.95 -11.44 23.27
C LEU A 85 4.48 -10.71 24.52
N PRO A 86 5.32 -11.35 25.35
CA PRO A 86 5.98 -10.68 26.47
C PRO A 86 6.91 -9.54 26.01
N CYS A 87 6.95 -8.43 26.75
CA CYS A 87 7.78 -7.26 26.41
C CYS A 87 9.29 -7.57 26.37
N GLU A 88 9.76 -8.60 27.09
CA GLU A 88 11.12 -9.11 27.04
C GLU A 88 11.54 -9.65 25.65
N MET A 89 10.59 -9.87 24.74
CA MET A 89 10.85 -10.31 23.36
C MET A 89 11.16 -9.16 22.40
N VAL A 90 11.04 -7.90 22.82
CA VAL A 90 11.29 -6.73 21.95
C VAL A 90 12.70 -6.78 21.34
N GLU A 91 13.74 -7.03 22.15
CA GLU A 91 15.13 -7.10 21.68
C GLU A 91 15.35 -8.25 20.69
N ALA A 92 14.62 -9.36 20.85
CA ALA A 92 14.71 -10.51 19.94
C ALA A 92 14.10 -10.20 18.56
N ILE A 93 12.98 -9.47 18.53
CA ILE A 93 12.36 -9.00 17.29
C ILE A 93 13.26 -7.98 16.60
N GLN A 94 13.79 -7.01 17.35
CA GLN A 94 14.73 -6.01 16.81
C GLN A 94 15.97 -6.69 16.20
N ALA A 95 16.60 -7.62 16.91
CA ALA A 95 17.75 -8.34 16.39
C ALA A 95 17.45 -9.14 15.11
N LEU A 96 16.24 -9.69 15.00
CA LEU A 96 15.79 -10.38 13.78
C LEU A 96 15.63 -9.38 12.61
N GLN A 97 14.98 -8.25 12.86
CA GLN A 97 14.75 -7.18 11.88
C GLN A 97 16.06 -6.55 11.41
N GLU A 98 16.97 -6.20 12.32
CA GLU A 98 18.28 -5.63 12.01
C GLU A 98 19.15 -6.58 11.18
N LYS A 99 19.11 -7.88 11.49
CA LYS A 99 19.95 -8.87 10.83
C LYS A 99 19.46 -9.25 9.45
N LYS A 100 18.13 -9.30 9.25
CA LYS A 100 17.54 -9.84 8.02
C LYS A 100 16.82 -8.81 7.17
N CYS A 101 16.49 -7.65 7.70
CA CYS A 101 15.69 -6.62 7.04
C CYS A 101 14.42 -7.26 6.42
N GLU A 102 14.20 -7.10 5.12
CA GLU A 102 13.10 -7.71 4.36
C GLU A 102 13.03 -9.23 4.52
N GLY A 103 14.19 -9.88 4.70
CA GLY A 103 14.26 -11.33 4.93
C GLY A 103 13.68 -11.79 6.26
N ALA A 104 13.29 -10.87 7.16
CA ALA A 104 12.51 -11.19 8.36
C ALA A 104 11.00 -11.27 8.09
N ASN A 105 10.50 -10.75 6.96
CA ASN A 105 9.07 -10.52 6.74
C ASN A 105 8.23 -11.79 6.92
N ASP A 106 8.61 -12.90 6.30
CA ASP A 106 7.90 -14.18 6.43
C ASP A 106 7.84 -14.66 7.89
N SER A 107 8.89 -14.40 8.67
CA SER A 107 8.93 -14.77 10.10
C SER A 107 8.02 -13.88 10.94
N ILE A 108 7.99 -12.58 10.66
CA ILE A 108 7.11 -11.62 11.34
C ILE A 108 5.65 -11.89 10.98
N LEU A 109 5.32 -12.11 9.70
CA LEU A 109 3.98 -12.50 9.28
C LEU A 109 3.54 -13.80 9.95
N ALA A 110 4.41 -14.81 10.02
CA ALA A 110 4.12 -16.06 10.69
C ALA A 110 3.80 -15.89 12.20
N LEU A 111 4.38 -14.88 12.87
CA LEU A 111 4.04 -14.51 14.24
C LEU A 111 2.67 -13.83 14.30
N ILE A 112 2.45 -12.82 13.46
CA ILE A 112 1.20 -12.07 13.37
C ILE A 112 0.01 -12.99 13.08
N GLU A 113 0.13 -13.88 12.10
CA GLU A 113 -0.93 -14.84 11.72
C GLU A 113 -1.30 -15.81 12.83
N ARG A 114 -0.36 -16.14 13.73
CA ARG A 114 -0.59 -17.01 14.89
C ARG A 114 -1.08 -16.27 16.13
N SER A 115 -1.10 -14.94 16.08
CA SER A 115 -1.65 -14.12 17.15
C SER A 115 -3.17 -14.26 17.24
N LYS A 116 -3.75 -13.81 18.34
CA LYS A 116 -5.20 -13.93 18.62
C LYS A 116 -6.07 -13.24 17.55
N GLY A 117 -5.58 -12.18 16.91
CA GLY A 117 -6.30 -11.40 15.90
C GLY A 117 -5.86 -11.66 14.46
N GLY A 118 -4.74 -12.37 14.25
CA GLY A 118 -4.20 -12.64 12.93
C GLY A 118 -3.78 -11.38 12.17
N LEU A 119 -3.60 -11.52 10.86
CA LEU A 119 -3.17 -10.43 9.98
C LEU A 119 -4.22 -9.32 9.84
N GLU A 120 -5.51 -9.66 9.79
CA GLU A 120 -6.58 -8.67 9.63
C GLU A 120 -6.64 -7.69 10.79
N SER A 121 -6.59 -8.20 12.04
CA SER A 121 -6.56 -7.34 13.23
C SER A 121 -5.30 -6.47 13.27
N PHE A 122 -4.15 -7.01 12.85
CA PHE A 122 -2.90 -6.26 12.81
C PHE A 122 -2.97 -5.10 11.81
N VAL A 123 -3.52 -5.35 10.62
CA VAL A 123 -3.76 -4.32 9.59
C VAL A 123 -4.71 -3.24 10.12
N GLU A 124 -5.81 -3.64 10.75
CA GLU A 124 -6.77 -2.70 11.36
C GLU A 124 -6.07 -1.80 12.38
N SER A 125 -5.32 -2.38 13.32
CA SER A 125 -4.56 -1.64 14.34
C SER A 125 -3.53 -0.68 13.72
N ALA A 126 -2.80 -1.12 12.69
CA ALA A 126 -1.80 -0.30 12.00
C ALA A 126 -2.45 0.90 11.29
N VAL A 127 -3.54 0.67 10.58
CA VAL A 127 -4.31 1.74 9.92
C VAL A 127 -4.93 2.70 10.94
N LEU A 128 -5.38 2.21 12.09
CA LEU A 128 -5.90 3.04 13.19
C LEU A 128 -4.81 3.93 13.81
N ALA A 129 -3.58 3.43 13.92
CA ALA A 129 -2.46 4.14 14.53
C ALA A 129 -1.87 5.22 13.60
N ASP A 130 -1.56 4.87 12.35
CA ASP A 130 -0.80 5.74 11.43
C ASP A 130 -1.64 6.32 10.28
N GLY A 131 -2.83 5.76 10.06
CA GLY A 131 -3.71 6.12 8.96
C GLY A 131 -3.31 5.45 7.65
N ARG A 132 -4.31 5.05 6.86
CA ARG A 132 -4.13 4.44 5.53
C ARG A 132 -3.22 5.24 4.59
N GLY A 133 -3.32 6.57 4.64
CA GLY A 133 -2.49 7.45 3.83
C GLY A 133 -1.00 7.32 4.12
N HIS A 134 -0.60 6.97 5.35
CA HIS A 134 0.80 6.75 5.68
C HIS A 134 1.40 5.60 4.85
N PHE A 135 0.69 4.47 4.77
CA PHE A 135 1.13 3.29 4.02
C PHE A 135 1.06 3.50 2.50
N LEU A 136 0.06 4.23 1.99
CA LEU A 136 -0.14 4.44 0.55
C LEU A 136 0.61 5.64 -0.05
N SER A 137 1.10 6.56 0.79
CA SER A 137 1.88 7.71 0.32
C SER A 137 3.38 7.43 0.30
N ASP A 138 3.79 6.20 0.63
CA ASP A 138 5.18 5.91 0.88
C ASP A 138 6.00 5.76 -0.40
N ASN A 139 6.40 6.92 -0.90
CA ASN A 139 7.57 7.12 -1.73
C ASN A 139 8.70 7.79 -0.91
N ARG A 140 8.78 7.54 0.40
CA ARG A 140 9.71 8.24 1.31
C ARG A 140 10.48 7.32 2.25
N ILE A 141 11.75 7.17 1.85
CA ILE A 141 12.95 6.94 2.67
C ILE A 141 13.38 5.48 2.79
N ARG A 142 14.38 5.14 1.98
CA ARG A 142 15.53 4.34 2.42
C ARG A 142 16.82 5.02 1.98
N GLN A 143 17.41 5.79 2.89
CA GLN A 143 18.86 6.00 2.93
C GLN A 143 19.45 4.99 3.91
#